data_AF-A0A536HUU9-F1
#
_entry.id   AF-A0A536HUU9-F1
#
_cell.length_a   1.000
_cell.length_b   1.000
_cell.length_c   1.000
_cell.angle_alpha   90.00
_cell.angle_beta   90.00
_cell.angle_gamma   90.00
#
_symmetry.space_group_name_H-M   'P 1'
#
loop_
_entity.id
_entity.type
_entity.pdbx_description
1 polymer ?
#
loop_
_entity_poly.entity_id
_entity_poly.type
_entity_poly.pdbx_seq_one_letter_code
_entity_poly.pdbx_strand_id
1 'polypeptide(L)'
;MRIFDWPYPSVGPPEFDVTAFAQSVAVEGGPIPERVLDWYEEVLPLRAGVVDASLAGLAGYFADRARRPPAAGLPRIRSFQRQQLKSCLAWAARRFDLPEPRWLAAVAD
;
A
#
# COMPACT_ATOMS: atom_id res chain seq x y z
N MET A 1 18.43 13.25 -6.11
CA MET A 1 17.09 13.37 -5.49
C MET A 1 17.25 13.88 -4.07
N ARG A 2 16.41 14.81 -3.60
CA ARG A 2 16.36 15.24 -2.19
C ARG A 2 15.02 14.80 -1.64
N ILE A 3 15.03 14.20 -0.44
CA ILE A 3 13.82 13.72 0.24
C ILE A 3 13.56 14.65 1.42
N PHE A 4 12.30 15.09 1.57
CA PHE A 4 11.84 15.97 2.64
C PHE A 4 10.66 15.30 3.38
N ASP A 5 10.16 15.93 4.45
CA ASP A 5 9.04 15.43 5.25
C ASP A 5 9.27 14.06 5.91
N TRP A 6 10.44 13.91 6.55
CA TRP A 6 10.78 12.76 7.42
C TRP A 6 10.83 13.17 8.91
N PRO A 7 9.71 13.58 9.54
CA PRO A 7 9.70 13.84 10.99
C PRO A 7 9.72 12.56 11.83
N TYR A 8 9.45 11.38 11.24
CA TYR A 8 9.35 10.10 11.96
C TYR A 8 10.19 8.95 11.35
N PRO A 9 11.47 9.14 10.97
CA PRO A 9 12.31 8.03 10.57
C PRO A 9 12.46 7.02 11.71
N SER A 10 12.37 5.74 11.37
CA SER A 10 12.61 4.65 12.30
C SER A 10 13.38 3.53 11.62
N VAL A 11 14.15 2.78 12.40
CA VAL A 11 14.81 1.56 11.91
C VAL A 11 13.75 0.47 11.72
N GLY A 12 13.69 -0.12 10.53
CA GLY A 12 12.72 -1.15 10.18
C GLY A 12 13.12 -1.92 8.92
N PRO A 13 12.33 -2.92 8.52
CA PRO A 13 12.55 -3.65 7.27
C PRO A 13 12.34 -2.74 6.06
N PRO A 14 13.30 -2.65 5.12
CA PRO A 14 13.15 -1.83 3.90
C PRO A 14 11.97 -2.29 3.04
N GLU A 15 11.57 -3.56 3.14
CA GLU A 15 10.42 -4.11 2.45
C GLU A 15 9.11 -3.38 2.80
N PHE A 16 9.00 -2.82 4.02
CA PHE A 16 7.82 -2.05 4.42
C PHE A 16 7.70 -0.78 3.58
N ASP A 17 8.79 -0.01 3.44
CA ASP A 17 8.81 1.22 2.64
C ASP A 17 8.59 0.93 1.16
N VAL A 18 9.21 -0.13 0.62
CA VAL A 18 9.01 -0.54 -0.78
C VAL A 18 7.55 -0.94 -1.02
N THR A 19 6.95 -1.72 -0.12
CA THR A 19 5.53 -2.14 -0.23
C THR A 19 4.60 -0.94 -0.14
N ALA A 20 4.86 -0.03 0.80
CA ALA A 20 4.08 1.19 0.99
C ALA A 20 4.18 2.12 -0.23
N PHE A 21 5.37 2.21 -0.83
CA PHE A 21 5.58 3.03 -2.01
C PHE A 21 4.92 2.41 -3.25
N ALA A 22 5.10 1.10 -3.47
CA ALA A 22 4.53 0.37 -4.60
C ALA A 22 3.00 0.47 -4.65
N GLN A 23 2.33 0.36 -3.49
CA GLN A 23 0.87 0.55 -3.45
C GLN A 23 0.46 1.98 -3.82
N SER A 24 1.21 3.01 -3.39
CA SER A 24 0.89 4.41 -3.63
C SER A 24 1.06 4.77 -5.10
N VAL A 25 2.15 4.29 -5.70
CA VAL A 25 2.42 4.45 -7.14
C VAL A 25 1.23 3.97 -7.97
N ALA A 26 0.65 2.80 -7.64
CA ALA A 26 -0.52 2.30 -8.35
C ALA A 26 -1.76 3.17 -8.15
N VAL A 27 -2.01 3.68 -6.93
CA VAL A 27 -3.14 4.59 -6.65
C VAL A 27 -3.01 5.92 -7.39
N GLU A 28 -1.78 6.40 -7.58
CA GLU A 28 -1.48 7.64 -8.30
C GLU A 28 -1.44 7.46 -9.83
N GLY A 29 -1.84 6.29 -10.34
CA GLY A 29 -1.94 5.99 -11.78
C GLY A 29 -0.65 5.49 -12.41
N GLY A 30 0.33 5.10 -11.59
CA GLY A 30 1.56 4.46 -12.03
C GLY A 30 1.41 2.95 -12.33
N PRO A 31 2.55 2.24 -12.49
CA PRO A 31 2.56 0.80 -12.67
C PRO A 31 1.91 0.02 -11.52
N ILE A 32 1.55 -1.24 -11.79
CA ILE A 32 1.07 -2.17 -10.75
C ILE A 32 2.16 -2.40 -9.67
N PRO A 33 1.79 -2.67 -8.41
CA PRO A 33 2.74 -2.80 -7.31
C PRO A 33 3.84 -3.84 -7.56
N GLU A 34 3.50 -4.97 -8.19
CA GLU A 34 4.43 -6.03 -8.54
C GLU A 34 5.55 -5.52 -9.46
N ARG A 35 5.24 -4.65 -10.43
CA ARG A 35 6.25 -4.09 -11.33
C ARG A 35 7.21 -3.16 -10.60
N VAL A 36 6.72 -2.41 -9.61
CA VAL A 36 7.57 -1.55 -8.77
C VAL A 36 8.45 -2.42 -7.86
N LEU A 37 7.91 -3.51 -7.32
CA LEU A 37 8.66 -4.46 -6.52
C LEU A 37 9.84 -5.06 -7.31
N ASP A 38 9.60 -5.50 -8.56
CA ASP A 38 10.64 -6.03 -9.45
C ASP A 38 11.84 -5.07 -9.57
N TRP A 39 11.58 -3.78 -9.77
CA TRP A 39 12.64 -2.76 -9.87
C TRP A 39 13.46 -2.61 -8.59
N TYR A 40 12.83 -2.75 -7.42
CA TYR A 40 13.55 -2.71 -6.16
C TYR A 40 14.35 -3.99 -5.92
N GLU A 41 13.88 -5.14 -6.38
CA GLU A 41 14.61 -6.41 -6.30
C GLU A 41 15.90 -6.40 -7.13
N GLU A 42 16.00 -5.57 -8.17
CA GLU A 42 17.24 -5.36 -8.94
C GLU A 42 18.38 -4.77 -8.09
N VAL A 43 18.07 -4.07 -6.99
CA VAL A 43 19.04 -3.32 -6.19
C VAL A 43 19.01 -3.63 -4.69
N LEU A 44 17.96 -4.32 -4.20
CA LEU A 44 17.79 -4.70 -2.81
C LEU A 44 17.38 -6.18 -2.71
N PRO A 45 18.01 -6.98 -1.84
CA PRO A 45 17.61 -8.36 -1.60
C PRO A 45 16.35 -8.41 -0.71
N LEU A 46 15.19 -8.13 -1.29
CA LEU A 46 13.92 -8.11 -0.57
C LEU A 46 13.53 -9.53 -0.13
N ARG A 47 13.14 -9.68 1.14
CA ARG A 47 12.68 -10.97 1.66
C ARG A 47 11.18 -11.10 1.38
N ALA A 48 10.81 -12.08 0.56
CA ALA A 48 9.42 -12.31 0.15
C ALA A 48 8.44 -12.35 1.34
N GLY A 49 8.75 -13.08 2.41
CA GLY A 49 7.88 -13.15 3.59
C GLY A 49 7.72 -11.83 4.35
N VAL A 50 8.67 -10.90 4.24
CA VAL A 50 8.58 -9.57 4.86
C VAL A 50 7.77 -8.61 3.98
N VAL A 51 7.84 -8.77 2.65
CA VAL A 51 6.91 -8.09 1.72
C VAL A 51 5.48 -8.56 2.01
N ASP A 52 5.26 -9.86 2.19
CA ASP A 52 3.96 -10.44 2.52
C ASP A 52 3.40 -9.85 3.83
N ALA A 53 4.22 -9.84 4.88
CA ALA A 53 3.85 -9.29 6.18
C ALA A 53 3.57 -7.78 6.10
N SER A 54 4.37 -7.04 5.33
CA SER A 54 4.18 -5.60 5.11
C SER A 54 2.88 -5.31 4.38
N LEU A 55 2.58 -6.08 3.33
CA LEU A 55 1.35 -5.94 2.54
C LEU A 55 0.11 -6.25 3.39
N ALA A 56 0.14 -7.33 4.17
CA ALA A 56 -0.93 -7.68 5.10
C ALA A 56 -1.12 -6.58 6.17
N GLY A 57 -0.01 -6.06 6.72
CA GLY A 57 -0.03 -4.97 7.70
C GLY A 57 -0.62 -3.67 7.13
N LEU A 58 -0.22 -3.27 5.92
CA LEU A 58 -0.75 -2.09 5.24
C LEU A 58 -2.24 -2.25 4.89
N ALA A 59 -2.66 -3.43 4.42
CA ALA A 59 -4.08 -3.72 4.19
C ALA A 59 -4.90 -3.58 5.48
N GLY A 60 -4.43 -4.16 6.59
CA GLY A 60 -5.07 -4.03 7.89
C GLY A 60 -5.11 -2.58 8.40
N TYR A 61 -4.00 -1.85 8.24
CA TYR A 61 -3.91 -0.43 8.59
C TYR A 61 -4.94 0.39 7.81
N PHE A 62 -4.95 0.32 6.48
CA PHE A 62 -5.91 1.10 5.69
C PHE A 62 -7.35 0.66 5.91
N ALA A 63 -7.62 -0.62 6.19
CA ALA A 63 -8.95 -1.09 6.59
C ALA A 63 -9.43 -0.41 7.89
N ASP A 64 -8.56 -0.28 8.89
CA ASP A 64 -8.92 0.44 10.12
C ASP A 64 -9.05 1.96 9.90
N ARG A 65 -8.15 2.57 9.12
CA ARG A 65 -8.12 4.03 8.94
C ARG A 65 -9.24 4.54 8.03
N ALA A 66 -9.55 3.83 6.95
CA ALA A 66 -10.50 4.26 5.94
C ALA A 66 -11.96 4.32 6.44
N ARG A 67 -12.31 3.52 7.45
CA ARG A 67 -13.65 3.49 8.07
C ARG A 67 -13.86 4.57 9.16
N ARG A 68 -12.81 5.28 9.57
CA ARG A 68 -12.91 6.30 10.62
C ARG A 68 -13.71 7.51 10.11
N PRO A 69 -14.34 8.29 11.02
CA PRO A 69 -15.00 9.53 10.63
C PRO A 69 -14.08 10.48 9.85
N PRO A 70 -14.65 11.40 9.04
CA PRO A 70 -13.87 12.44 8.35
C PRO A 70 -12.93 13.18 9.31
N ALA A 71 -11.70 13.41 8.87
CA ALA A 71 -10.73 14.17 9.66
C ALA A 71 -10.90 15.67 9.40
N ALA A 72 -10.90 16.46 10.47
CA ALA A 72 -10.92 17.93 10.36
C ALA A 72 -9.72 18.42 9.53
N GLY A 73 -9.96 19.34 8.60
CA GLY A 73 -8.92 19.90 7.71
C GLY A 73 -8.47 18.98 6.55
N LEU A 74 -8.93 17.72 6.49
CA LEU A 74 -8.51 16.75 5.47
C LEU A 74 -9.72 16.03 4.84
N PRO A 75 -10.55 16.72 4.04
CA PRO A 75 -11.81 16.17 3.54
C PRO A 75 -11.65 14.93 2.66
N ARG A 76 -10.51 14.79 1.96
CA ARG A 76 -10.24 13.68 1.03
C ARG A 76 -9.47 12.50 1.65
N ILE A 77 -9.03 12.59 2.91
CA ILE A 77 -8.11 11.57 3.46
C ILE A 77 -8.73 10.17 3.51
N ARG A 78 -10.01 10.07 3.85
CA ARG A 78 -10.69 8.76 3.93
C ARG A 78 -10.86 8.14 2.55
N SER A 79 -11.09 8.98 1.56
CA SER A 79 -11.17 8.57 0.16
C SER A 79 -9.86 8.00 -0.33
N PHE A 80 -8.78 8.76 -0.12
CA PHE A 80 -7.44 8.31 -0.47
C PHE A 80 -7.05 7.02 0.28
N GLN A 81 -7.37 6.91 1.57
CA GLN A 81 -7.14 5.69 2.34
C GLN A 81 -7.92 4.48 1.81
N ARG A 82 -9.14 4.66 1.28
CA ARG A 82 -9.90 3.59 0.62
C ARG A 82 -9.24 3.15 -0.68
N GLN A 83 -8.71 4.09 -1.47
CA GLN A 83 -7.95 3.76 -2.69
C GLN A 83 -6.70 2.93 -2.36
N GLN A 84 -5.94 3.35 -1.34
CA GLN A 84 -4.78 2.58 -0.86
C GLN A 84 -5.18 1.18 -0.38
N LEU A 85 -6.29 1.06 0.36
CA LEU A 85 -6.83 -0.24 0.78
C LEU A 85 -7.19 -1.14 -0.42
N LYS A 86 -7.88 -0.60 -1.43
CA LYS A 86 -8.23 -1.33 -2.64
C LYS A 86 -6.99 -1.84 -3.37
N SER A 87 -5.96 -0.99 -3.49
CA SER A 87 -4.67 -1.35 -4.09
C SER A 87 -4.01 -2.51 -3.30
N CYS A 88 -3.93 -2.41 -1.97
CA CYS A 88 -3.41 -3.47 -1.12
C CYS A 88 -4.19 -4.79 -1.25
N LEU A 89 -5.53 -4.75 -1.23
CA LEU A 89 -6.35 -5.96 -1.28
C LEU A 89 -6.29 -6.65 -2.65
N ALA A 90 -6.29 -5.89 -3.74
CA ALA A 90 -6.12 -6.44 -5.08
C ALA A 90 -4.74 -7.08 -5.26
N TRP A 91 -3.69 -6.43 -4.75
CA TRP A 91 -2.34 -6.97 -4.76
C TRP A 91 -2.20 -8.22 -3.89
N ALA A 92 -2.71 -8.16 -2.65
CA ALA A 92 -2.69 -9.30 -1.72
C ALA A 92 -3.42 -10.51 -2.29
N ALA A 93 -4.54 -10.29 -2.99
CA ALA A 93 -5.27 -11.39 -3.60
C ALA A 93 -4.43 -12.15 -4.63
N ARG A 94 -3.73 -11.43 -5.52
CA ARG A 94 -2.82 -12.06 -6.49
C ARG A 94 -1.61 -12.71 -5.82
N ARG A 95 -1.01 -12.01 -4.85
CA ARG A 95 0.23 -12.44 -4.20
C ARG A 95 0.05 -13.66 -3.28
N PHE A 96 -1.11 -13.78 -2.66
CA PHE A 96 -1.43 -14.88 -1.72
C PHE A 96 -2.32 -15.96 -2.34
N ASP A 97 -2.53 -15.93 -3.66
CA ASP A 97 -3.39 -16.86 -4.39
C ASP A 97 -4.82 -16.95 -3.80
N LEU A 98 -5.39 -15.78 -3.47
CA LEU A 98 -6.75 -15.64 -2.97
C LEU A 98 -7.72 -15.30 -4.11
N PRO A 99 -9.03 -15.57 -3.94
CA PRO A 99 -10.03 -15.15 -4.91
C PRO A 99 -9.99 -13.65 -5.18
N GLU A 100 -10.15 -13.27 -6.45
CA GLU A 100 -10.19 -11.88 -6.87
C GLU A 100 -11.32 -11.11 -6.12
N PRO A 101 -11.00 -10.00 -5.42
CA PRO A 101 -11.98 -9.28 -4.61
C PRO A 101 -12.83 -8.33 -5.46
N ARG A 102 -13.71 -8.90 -6.29
CA ARG A 102 -14.54 -8.14 -7.24
C ARG A 102 -15.45 -7.07 -6.60
N TRP A 103 -15.76 -7.24 -5.31
CA TRP A 103 -16.55 -6.27 -4.54
C TRP A 103 -15.82 -4.94 -4.32
N LEU A 104 -14.50 -4.86 -4.52
CA LEU A 104 -13.75 -3.60 -4.39
C LEU A 104 -14.29 -2.50 -5.30
N ALA A 105 -14.81 -2.85 -6.48
CA ALA A 105 -15.41 -1.91 -7.42
C ALA A 105 -16.69 -1.25 -6.89
N ALA A 106 -17.39 -1.89 -5.95
CA ALA A 106 -18.60 -1.36 -5.33
C ALA A 106 -18.31 -0.45 -4.12
N VAL A 107 -17.07 -0.46 -3.60
CA VAL A 107 -16.68 0.43 -2.49
C VAL A 107 -16.49 1.82 -3.05
N ALA A 108 -17.24 2.81 -2.57
CA ALA A 108 -17.05 4.19 -2.97
C ALA A 108 -15.68 4.70 -2.51
N ASP A 109 -15.04 5.49 -3.37
CA ASP A 109 -13.94 6.33 -2.94
C ASP A 109 -14.44 7.47 -2.07
#